data_AF-A0AAV2DVL0-F1
#
_entry.id   AF-A0AAV2DVL0-F1
#
_cell.length_a   1.000
_cell.length_b   1.000
_cell.length_c   1.000
_cell.angle_alpha   90.00
_cell.angle_beta   90.00
_cell.angle_gamma   90.00
#
_symmetry.space_group_name_H-M   'P 1'
#
loop_
_entity.id
_entity.type
_entity.pdbx_description
1 polymer ?
#
loop_
_entity_poly.entity_id
_entity_poly.type
_entity_poly.pdbx_seq_one_letter_code
_entity_poly.pdbx_strand_id
1 'polypeptide(L)'
;MLLYHNYSSASLMVAGTASGGGEERVALDESAYEAERLRLDALARQSMAEASAREMMKVDGGEAEDPKAWKWIIRKRVWDLMEAQNFARIPRPVHHRIPNFVGASTAAEKA
;
A
#
# COMPACT_ATOMS: atom_id res chain seq x y z
N MET A 1 -26.22 -11.37 9.85
CA MET A 1 -26.17 -12.19 11.08
C MET A 1 -24.82 -12.89 11.07
N LEU A 2 -24.09 -12.71 12.17
CA LEU A 2 -22.66 -13.03 12.37
C LEU A 2 -22.33 -14.52 12.19
N LEU A 3 -21.06 -14.82 11.85
CA LEU A 3 -20.15 -15.81 12.47
C LEU A 3 -18.88 -15.88 11.59
N TYR A 4 -17.76 -15.20 11.89
CA TYR A 4 -16.69 -15.52 12.85
C TYR A 4 -15.95 -16.85 12.62
N HIS A 5 -14.63 -16.70 12.32
CA HIS A 5 -13.51 -17.66 12.47
C HIS A 5 -13.42 -18.80 11.42
N ASN A 6 -12.24 -19.14 10.87
CA ASN A 6 -11.03 -19.49 11.61
C ASN A 6 -9.75 -19.27 10.79
N TYR A 7 -8.78 -18.61 11.42
CA TYR A 7 -7.36 -18.77 11.14
C TYR A 7 -7.03 -20.27 11.24
N SER A 8 -6.55 -20.88 10.15
CA SER A 8 -6.02 -22.24 10.18
C SER A 8 -4.62 -22.17 10.80
N SER A 9 -4.58 -22.19 12.13
CA SER A 9 -3.37 -22.43 12.90
C SER A 9 -2.85 -23.82 12.54
N ALA A 10 -1.74 -23.87 11.80
CA ALA A 10 -1.00 -25.10 11.57
C ALA A 10 -0.54 -25.63 12.94
N SER A 11 -1.24 -26.66 13.38
CA SER A 11 -1.06 -27.31 14.67
C SER A 11 0.33 -27.93 14.74
N LEU A 12 1.17 -27.40 15.64
CA LEU A 12 2.40 -28.01 16.08
C LEU A 12 2.03 -29.28 16.87
N MET A 13 1.94 -30.42 16.19
CA MET A 13 1.70 -31.72 16.80
C MET A 13 3.00 -32.24 17.42
N VAL A 14 3.23 -31.91 18.69
CA VAL A 14 4.17 -32.68 19.55
C VAL A 14 3.45 -33.96 19.96
N ALA A 15 3.75 -35.05 19.26
CA ALA A 15 3.31 -36.38 19.63
C ALA A 15 4.24 -36.91 20.75
N GLY A 16 3.75 -36.88 21.99
CA GLY A 16 4.33 -37.65 23.08
C GLY A 16 3.85 -39.09 23.00
N THR A 17 4.76 -40.03 22.73
CA THR A 17 4.58 -41.45 23.05
C THR A 17 5.82 -41.95 23.77
N ALA A 18 5.61 -42.41 25.01
CA ALA A 18 6.63 -43.06 25.81
C ALA A 18 6.76 -44.53 25.43
N SER A 19 8.00 -45.01 25.31
CA SER A 19 8.52 -46.29 25.83
C SER A 19 9.49 -46.98 24.87
N GLY A 20 10.76 -47.06 25.29
CA GLY A 20 11.65 -48.19 25.03
C GLY A 20 12.38 -48.26 23.68
N GLY A 21 13.68 -47.95 23.70
CA GLY A 21 14.66 -48.53 22.78
C GLY A 21 15.31 -47.57 21.78
N GLY A 22 16.54 -47.14 22.07
CA GLY A 22 17.49 -46.57 21.10
C GLY A 22 17.27 -45.10 20.74
N GLU A 23 18.00 -44.18 21.40
CA GLU A 23 18.13 -42.81 20.92
C GLU A 23 18.94 -42.78 19.62
N GLU A 24 18.31 -42.94 18.46
CA GLU A 24 18.88 -42.39 17.23
C GLU A 24 18.63 -40.88 17.25
N ARG A 25 19.58 -40.15 17.83
CA ARG A 25 19.64 -38.69 17.70
C ARG A 25 19.90 -38.39 16.24
N VAL A 26 18.85 -38.10 15.48
CA VAL A 26 18.99 -37.59 14.10
C VAL A 26 19.80 -36.32 14.20
N ALA A 27 21.07 -36.39 13.80
CA ALA A 27 21.94 -35.24 13.74
C ALA A 27 21.34 -34.27 12.72
N LEU A 28 20.83 -33.14 13.19
CA LEU A 28 20.36 -32.07 12.32
C LEU A 28 21.56 -31.60 11.50
N ASP A 29 21.47 -31.74 10.17
CA ASP A 29 22.45 -31.16 9.27
C ASP A 29 22.23 -29.64 9.25
N GLU A 30 22.94 -28.98 10.16
CA GLU A 30 22.93 -27.52 10.32
C GLU A 30 23.33 -26.82 9.01
N SER A 31 24.22 -27.42 8.22
CA SER A 31 24.68 -26.85 6.96
C SER A 31 23.59 -26.84 5.89
N ALA A 32 22.83 -27.94 5.78
CA ALA A 32 21.69 -28.02 4.87
C ALA A 32 20.54 -27.09 5.29
N TYR A 33 20.30 -26.96 6.60
CA TYR A 33 19.30 -26.04 7.13
C TYR A 33 19.63 -24.57 6.84
N GLU A 34 20.86 -24.14 7.12
CA GLU A 34 21.30 -22.77 6.85
C GLU A 34 21.34 -22.47 5.35
N ALA A 35 21.69 -23.46 4.51
CA ALA A 35 21.62 -23.31 3.06
C ALA A 35 20.19 -23.08 2.56
N GLU A 36 19.22 -23.85 3.06
CA GLU A 36 17.82 -23.69 2.66
C GLU A 36 17.24 -22.37 3.19
N ARG A 37 17.56 -21.98 4.42
CA ARG A 37 17.19 -20.69 4.98
C ARG A 37 17.69 -19.54 4.10
N LEU A 38 18.98 -19.57 3.75
CA LEU A 38 19.59 -18.54 2.90
C LEU A 38 18.92 -18.47 1.52
N ARG A 39 18.55 -19.62 0.95
CA ARG A 39 17.81 -19.71 -0.31
C ARG A 39 16.44 -19.05 -0.21
N LEU A 40 15.69 -19.33 0.85
CA LEU A 40 14.36 -18.76 1.08
C LEU A 40 14.43 -17.25 1.32
N ASP A 41 15.42 -16.77 2.07
CA ASP A 41 15.65 -15.34 2.29
C ASP A 41 16.05 -14.60 1.00
N ALA A 42 16.78 -15.27 0.10
CA ALA A 42 17.10 -14.72 -1.21
C ALA A 42 15.85 -14.64 -2.10
N LEU A 43 15.03 -15.69 -2.13
CA LEU A 43 13.77 -15.73 -2.88
C LEU A 43 12.78 -14.66 -2.37
N ALA A 44 12.66 -14.51 -1.05
CA ALA A 44 11.81 -13.51 -0.44
C ALA A 44 12.25 -12.09 -0.83
N ARG A 45 13.55 -11.82 -0.83
CA ARG A 45 14.10 -10.53 -1.27
C ARG A 45 13.84 -10.26 -2.75
N GLN A 46 14.01 -11.25 -3.62
CA GLN A 46 13.69 -11.13 -5.04
C GLN A 46 12.20 -10.83 -5.26
N SER A 47 11.32 -11.59 -4.59
CA SER A 47 9.87 -11.37 -4.64
C SER A 47 9.47 -9.95 -4.20
N MET A 48 10.06 -9.43 -3.11
CA MET A 48 9.80 -8.06 -2.66
C MET A 48 10.32 -7.01 -3.64
N ALA A 49 11.50 -7.23 -4.23
CA ALA A 49 12.06 -6.35 -5.25
C ALA A 49 11.18 -6.31 -6.51
N GLU A 50 10.69 -7.46 -6.98
CA GLU A 50 9.76 -7.56 -8.11
C GLU A 50 8.41 -6.92 -7.83
N ALA A 51 7.83 -7.15 -6.64
CA ALA A 51 6.58 -6.54 -6.23
C ALA A 51 6.71 -5.01 -6.14
N SER A 52 7.81 -4.52 -5.58
CA SER A 52 8.10 -3.09 -5.52
C SER A 52 8.30 -2.50 -6.91
N ALA A 53 9.11 -3.12 -7.77
CA ALA A 53 9.32 -2.66 -9.14
C ALA A 53 8.02 -2.62 -9.95
N ARG A 54 7.16 -3.64 -9.78
CA ARG A 54 5.84 -3.68 -10.42
C ARG A 54 4.93 -2.58 -9.91
N GLU A 55 4.95 -2.28 -8.61
CA GLU A 55 4.16 -1.19 -8.05
C GLU A 55 4.66 0.17 -8.53
N MET A 56 5.98 0.39 -8.54
CA MET A 56 6.59 1.61 -9.07
C MET A 56 6.31 1.78 -10.56
N MET A 57 6.29 0.70 -11.35
CA MET A 57 5.93 0.74 -12.77
C MET A 57 4.46 1.10 -13.01
N LYS A 58 3.54 0.81 -12.07
CA LYS A 58 2.14 1.31 -12.13
C LYS A 58 2.03 2.80 -11.84
N VAL A 59 3.01 3.39 -11.13
CA VAL A 59 2.99 4.82 -10.78
C VAL A 59 3.33 5.70 -11.99
N ASP A 60 4.17 5.22 -12.91
CA ASP A 60 4.55 5.94 -14.14
C ASP A 60 3.73 5.54 -15.38
N GLY A 61 3.08 4.37 -15.36
CA GLY A 61 2.40 3.75 -16.49
C GLY A 61 0.91 4.03 -16.58
N GLY A 62 0.49 5.28 -16.45
CA GLY A 62 -0.89 5.71 -16.75
C GLY A 62 -1.93 5.23 -15.75
N GLU A 63 -2.69 6.18 -15.21
CA GLU A 63 -3.92 5.92 -14.47
C GLU A 63 -4.70 4.78 -15.15
N ALA A 64 -4.87 3.64 -14.48
CA ALA A 64 -6.11 2.92 -14.67
C ALA A 64 -7.18 3.95 -14.33
N GLU A 65 -7.78 4.58 -15.37
CA GLU A 65 -8.54 5.82 -15.26
C GLU A 65 -9.37 5.76 -13.99
N ASP A 66 -8.93 6.49 -12.95
CA ASP A 66 -9.74 6.62 -11.76
C ASP A 66 -11.08 7.13 -12.29
N PRO A 67 -12.22 6.45 -12.05
CA PRO A 67 -13.52 6.92 -12.52
C PRO A 67 -13.82 8.37 -12.09
N LYS A 68 -13.01 8.93 -11.18
CA LYS A 68 -13.05 10.31 -10.69
C LYS A 68 -11.91 11.21 -11.19
N ALA A 69 -11.00 10.74 -12.05
CA ALA A 69 -9.90 11.52 -12.65
C ALA A 69 -10.41 12.80 -13.33
N TRP A 70 -11.57 12.73 -13.99
CA TRP A 70 -12.22 13.89 -14.61
C TRP A 70 -12.51 15.03 -13.62
N LYS A 71 -12.81 14.72 -12.35
CA LYS A 71 -13.02 15.76 -11.31
C LYS A 71 -11.73 16.51 -11.04
N TRP A 72 -10.60 15.82 -11.06
CA TRP A 72 -9.30 16.44 -10.90
C TRP A 72 -8.98 17.35 -12.09
N ILE A 73 -9.25 16.89 -13.33
CA ILE A 73 -9.05 17.69 -14.54
C ILE A 73 -9.83 19.01 -14.47
N ILE A 74 -11.09 18.96 -14.05
CA ILE A 74 -11.93 20.16 -13.89
C ILE A 74 -11.37 21.07 -12.79
N ARG A 75 -11.04 20.53 -11.61
CA ARG A 75 -10.48 21.33 -10.51
C ARG A 75 -9.18 22.00 -10.90
N LYS A 76 -8.27 21.28 -11.57
CA LYS A 76 -7.01 21.81 -12.06
C LYS A 76 -7.25 22.95 -13.05
N ARG A 77 -8.15 22.79 -14.01
CA ARG A 77 -8.50 23.86 -14.97
C ARG A 77 -9.03 25.12 -14.28
N VAL A 78 -9.88 24.97 -13.26
CA VAL A 78 -10.41 26.10 -12.48
C VAL A 78 -9.29 26.76 -11.67
N TRP A 79 -8.45 25.98 -10.97
CA TRP A 79 -7.31 26.51 -10.21
C TRP A 79 -6.33 27.28 -11.11
N ASP A 80 -5.97 26.71 -12.26
CA ASP A 80 -5.06 27.34 -13.22
C ASP A 80 -5.65 28.66 -13.76
N LEU A 81 -6.96 28.69 -14.04
CA LEU A 81 -7.66 29.91 -14.48
C LEU A 81 -7.67 30.99 -13.39
N MET A 82 -7.91 30.61 -12.14
CA MET A 82 -7.94 31.55 -11.02
C MET A 82 -6.57 32.18 -10.75
N GLU A 83 -5.49 31.42 -10.93
CA GLU A 83 -4.12 31.94 -10.86
C GLU A 83 -3.82 32.88 -12.03
N ALA A 84 -4.09 32.42 -13.26
CA ALA A 84 -3.79 33.17 -14.49
C ALA A 84 -4.55 34.50 -14.57
N GLN A 85 -5.81 34.52 -14.11
CA GLN A 85 -6.67 35.73 -14.13
C GLN A 85 -6.62 36.51 -12.81
N ASN A 86 -5.75 36.13 -11.87
CA ASN A 86 -5.53 36.84 -10.61
C ASN A 86 -6.76 36.89 -9.68
N PHE A 87 -7.74 36.00 -9.86
CA PHE A 87 -8.92 35.88 -8.97
C PHE A 87 -8.59 35.22 -7.63
N ALA A 88 -7.51 34.43 -7.61
CA ALA A 88 -7.00 33.80 -6.41
C ALA A 88 -6.45 34.83 -5.40
N ARG A 89 -6.91 34.78 -4.16
CA ARG A 89 -6.32 35.58 -3.07
C ARG A 89 -5.18 34.80 -2.39
N ILE A 90 -4.27 35.54 -1.75
CA ILE A 90 -3.16 35.01 -0.94
C ILE A 90 -3.72 34.10 0.18
N PRO A 91 -3.02 32.99 0.55
CA PRO A 91 -1.75 32.50 0.00
C PRO A 91 -1.90 31.94 -1.42
N ARG A 92 -0.85 31.83 -2.21
CA ARG A 92 -0.81 31.11 -3.52
C ARG A 92 0.26 30.01 -3.42
N PRO A 93 0.17 28.88 -4.13
CA PRO A 93 -0.73 28.53 -5.24
C PRO A 93 -2.03 27.80 -4.87
N VAL A 94 -3.14 27.99 -5.60
CA VAL A 94 -4.49 27.49 -5.26
C VAL A 94 -4.67 25.97 -5.25
N HIS A 95 -3.75 25.21 -5.83
CA HIS A 95 -3.86 23.76 -5.93
C HIS A 95 -3.97 23.09 -4.55
N HIS A 96 -4.75 22.01 -4.49
CA HIS A 96 -4.89 21.13 -3.32
C HIS A 96 -5.50 21.76 -2.05
N ARG A 97 -6.21 22.89 -2.18
CA ARG A 97 -6.93 23.54 -1.07
C ARG A 97 -8.27 24.09 -1.51
N ILE A 98 -9.12 24.47 -0.55
CA ILE A 98 -10.35 25.21 -0.82
C ILE A 98 -9.95 26.58 -1.42
N PRO A 99 -10.42 26.94 -2.62
CA PRO A 99 -10.02 28.20 -3.25
C PRO A 99 -10.52 29.41 -2.46
N ASN A 100 -9.61 30.32 -2.11
CA ASN A 100 -9.95 31.67 -1.68
C ASN A 100 -9.97 32.58 -2.92
N PHE A 101 -11.11 33.22 -3.20
CA PHE A 101 -11.30 34.05 -4.38
C PHE A 101 -11.98 35.38 -4.06
N VAL A 102 -11.85 36.35 -4.97
CA VAL A 102 -12.55 37.63 -4.87
C VAL A 102 -14.06 37.38 -4.85
N GLY A 103 -14.74 37.86 -3.80
CA GLY A 103 -16.19 37.63 -3.63
C GLY A 103 -16.54 36.35 -2.85
N ALA A 104 -15.56 35.64 -2.28
CA ALA A 104 -15.82 34.46 -1.44
C ALA A 104 -16.77 34.76 -0.26
N SER A 105 -16.66 35.93 0.38
CA SER A 105 -17.57 36.35 1.46
C SER A 105 -19.02 36.47 0.97
N THR A 106 -19.24 37.14 -0.16
CA THR A 106 -20.57 37.28 -0.77
C THR A 106 -21.14 35.94 -1.24
N ALA A 107 -20.30 35.01 -1.70
CA ALA A 107 -20.73 33.66 -2.05
C ALA A 107 -21.21 32.88 -0.82
N ALA A 108 -20.55 33.05 0.33
CA ALA A 108 -20.92 32.39 1.58
C ALA A 108 -22.25 32.88 2.16
N GLU A 109 -22.63 34.15 1.89
CA GLU A 109 -23.91 34.71 2.32
C GLU A 109 -25.13 34.06 1.63
N LYS A 110 -24.92 33.36 0.52
CA LYS A 110 -25.97 32.72 -0.30
C LYS A 110 -25.95 31.19 -0.25
N ALA A 111 -25.09 30.59 0.58
CA ALA A 111 -24.96 29.14 0.75
C ALA A 111 -25.96 28.60 1.77
#